data_AF-A0A2K6RDD3-F1
#
_entry.id   AF-A0A2K6RDD3-F1
#
_cell.length_a   1.000
_cell.length_b   1.000
_cell.length_c   1.000
_cell.angle_alpha   90.00
_cell.angle_beta   90.00
_cell.angle_gamma   90.00
#
_symmetry.space_group_name_H-M   'P 1'
#
loop_
_entity.id
_entity.type
_entity.pdbx_description
1 polymer ?
#
loop_
_entity_poly.entity_id
_entity_poly.type
_entity_poly.pdbx_seq_one_letter_code
_entity_poly.pdbx_strand_id
1 'polypeptide(L)'
;MVLLQCLGFFAAAQINQFFGKANPKAPPPSLTDCIGTVDSRAESIDKKISRLDAELVKYKDQIKKMREGPAKNMVKQKALQWMYE
;
A
#
# COMPACT_ATOMS: atom_id res chain seq x y z
N MET A 1 37.88 6.78 43.48
CA MET A 1 37.73 7.61 42.27
C MET A 1 36.96 6.92 41.13
N VAL A 2 36.86 5.58 41.07
CA VAL A 2 36.07 4.87 40.04
C VAL A 2 34.56 4.85 40.33
N LEU A 3 34.15 4.80 41.61
CA LEU A 3 32.73 4.71 41.98
C LEU A 3 31.90 5.98 41.65
N LEU A 4 32.55 7.15 41.54
CA LEU A 4 31.86 8.43 41.31
C LEU A 4 31.55 8.67 39.82
N GLN A 5 32.23 7.98 38.90
CA GLN A 5 31.96 8.10 37.46
C GLN A 5 30.75 7.26 37.01
N CYS A 6 30.45 6.14 37.68
CA CYS A 6 29.31 5.29 37.32
C CYS A 6 27.94 5.92 37.63
N LEU A 7 27.82 6.73 38.70
CA LEU A 7 26.57 7.40 39.05
C LEU A 7 26.22 8.56 38.10
N GLY A 8 27.21 9.22 37.51
CA GLY A 8 26.98 10.30 36.54
C GLY A 8 26.52 9.82 35.16
N PHE A 9 26.96 8.63 34.75
CA PHE A 9 26.63 8.09 33.42
C PHE A 9 25.23 7.48 33.35
N PHE A 10 24.70 6.96 34.47
CA PHE A 10 23.39 6.31 34.49
C PHE A 10 22.21 7.30 34.57
N ALA A 11 22.41 8.49 35.14
CA ALA A 11 21.35 9.51 35.27
C ALA A 11 21.03 10.21 33.92
N ALA A 12 21.99 10.32 33.01
CA ALA A 12 21.78 11.00 31.72
C ALA A 12 20.98 10.15 30.71
N ALA A 13 20.96 8.82 30.86
CA ALA A 13 20.26 7.93 29.94
C ALA A 13 18.73 7.92 30.13
N GLN A 14 18.24 8.13 31.35
CA GLN A 14 16.80 7.99 31.66
C GLN A 14 15.95 9.19 31.18
N ILE A 15 16.53 10.39 31.11
CA ILE A 15 15.80 11.62 30.72
C ILE A 15 15.56 11.68 29.21
N ASN A 16 16.47 11.10 28.42
CA ASN A 16 16.41 11.09 26.95
C ASN A 16 15.36 10.12 26.37
N GLN A 17 14.73 9.28 27.20
CA GLN A 17 13.65 8.39 26.80
C GLN A 17 12.25 8.94 27.16
N PHE A 18 12.17 9.85 28.14
CA PHE A 18 10.91 10.45 28.59
C PHE A 18 10.53 11.74 27.85
N PHE A 19 11.51 12.55 27.46
CA PHE A 19 11.28 13.69 26.59
C PHE A 19 11.77 13.33 25.19
N GLY A 20 10.82 12.83 24.40
CA GLY A 20 11.02 12.52 22.99
C GLY A 20 11.77 13.66 22.32
N LYS A 21 12.88 13.32 21.67
CA LYS A 21 13.49 14.22 20.67
C LYS A 21 12.35 14.71 19.79
N ALA A 22 12.13 16.02 19.77
CA ALA A 22 11.29 16.61 18.76
C ALA A 22 11.83 16.09 17.43
N ASN A 23 11.04 15.26 16.74
CA ASN A 23 11.34 14.87 15.37
C ASN A 23 11.73 16.16 14.65
N PRO A 24 12.86 16.21 13.93
CA PRO A 24 13.15 17.36 13.08
C PRO A 24 11.88 17.59 12.29
N LYS A 25 11.24 18.76 12.47
CA LYS A 25 9.95 19.08 11.84
C LYS A 25 10.13 18.71 10.39
N ALA A 26 9.46 17.64 9.96
CA ALA A 26 9.56 17.17 8.60
C ALA A 26 9.36 18.40 7.72
N PRO A 27 10.20 18.61 6.69
CA PRO A 27 10.04 19.76 5.82
C PRO A 27 8.55 19.85 5.47
N PRO A 28 7.94 21.04 5.61
CA PRO A 28 6.51 21.20 5.40
C PRO A 28 6.17 20.51 4.07
N PRO A 29 5.12 19.67 4.04
CA PRO A 29 4.82 18.83 2.88
C PRO A 29 4.86 19.71 1.64
N SER A 30 5.84 19.45 0.78
CA SER A 30 6.04 20.31 -0.37
C SER A 30 4.96 19.96 -1.39
N LEU A 31 4.50 20.96 -2.15
CA LEU A 31 3.57 20.71 -3.26
C LEU A 31 4.14 19.65 -4.22
N THR A 32 5.46 19.61 -4.37
CA THR A 32 6.18 18.59 -5.15
C THR A 32 5.99 17.17 -4.62
N ASP A 33 6.01 16.96 -3.30
CA ASP A 33 5.77 15.64 -2.69
C ASP A 33 4.32 15.19 -2.87
N CYS A 34 3.38 16.14 -2.77
CA CYS A 34 1.96 15.88 -3.05
C CYS A 34 1.73 15.48 -4.52
N ILE A 35 2.35 16.20 -5.46
CA ILE A 35 2.28 15.90 -6.90
C ILE A 35 2.83 14.49 -7.15
N GLY A 36 4.03 14.17 -6.65
CA GLY A 36 4.62 12.85 -6.82
C GLY A 36 3.76 11.71 -6.24
N THR A 37 3.09 11.95 -5.10
CA THR A 37 2.16 10.98 -4.51
C THR A 37 0.91 10.78 -5.37
N VAL A 38 0.36 11.86 -5.94
CA VAL A 38 -0.81 11.81 -6.82
C VAL A 38 -0.47 11.09 -8.12
N ASP A 39 0.66 11.41 -8.75
CA ASP A 39 1.10 10.76 -10.00
C ASP A 39 1.33 9.26 -9.79
N SER A 40 1.98 8.86 -8.70
CA SER A 40 2.17 7.45 -8.36
C SER A 40 0.84 6.70 -8.14
N ARG A 41 -0.15 7.37 -7.53
CA ARG A 41 -1.50 6.81 -7.38
C ARG A 41 -2.21 6.70 -8.72
N ALA A 42 -2.12 7.73 -9.57
CA ALA A 42 -2.70 7.73 -10.91
C ALA A 42 -2.15 6.56 -11.73
N GLU A 43 -0.82 6.42 -11.80
CA GLU A 43 -0.18 5.28 -12.48
C GLU A 43 -0.63 3.93 -11.92
N SER A 44 -0.76 3.83 -10.59
CA SER A 44 -1.19 2.59 -9.94
C SER A 44 -2.65 2.25 -10.28
N ILE A 45 -3.52 3.26 -10.38
CA ILE A 45 -4.91 3.12 -10.80
C ILE A 45 -4.98 2.71 -12.27
N ASP A 46 -4.24 3.36 -13.16
CA ASP A 46 -4.20 3.03 -14.59
C ASP A 46 -3.71 1.59 -14.83
N LYS A 47 -2.69 1.16 -14.09
CA LYS A 47 -2.20 -0.23 -14.10
C LYS A 47 -3.26 -1.22 -13.60
N LYS A 48 -4.06 -0.85 -12.59
CA LYS A 48 -5.17 -1.69 -12.10
C LYS A 48 -6.28 -1.79 -13.14
N ILE A 49 -6.74 -0.66 -13.70
CA ILE A 49 -7.76 -0.63 -14.75
C ILE A 49 -7.35 -1.51 -15.93
N SER A 50 -6.12 -1.34 -16.42
CA SER A 50 -5.61 -2.14 -17.55
C SER A 50 -5.60 -3.65 -17.27
N ARG A 51 -5.31 -4.06 -16.02
CA ARG A 51 -5.35 -5.47 -15.62
C ARG A 51 -6.78 -5.99 -15.53
N LEU A 52 -7.69 -5.22 -14.92
CA LEU A 52 -9.10 -5.54 -14.82
C LEU A 52 -9.71 -5.73 -16.21
N ASP A 53 -9.45 -4.79 -17.13
CA ASP A 53 -9.93 -4.87 -18.52
C ASP A 53 -9.41 -6.12 -19.24
N ALA A 54 -8.13 -6.43 -19.08
CA ALA A 54 -7.53 -7.62 -19.68
C ALA A 54 -8.17 -8.92 -19.15
N GLU A 55 -8.42 -9.01 -17.84
CA GLU A 55 -9.08 -10.18 -17.24
C GLU A 55 -10.54 -10.30 -17.69
N LEU A 56 -11.30 -9.20 -17.73
CA LEU A 56 -12.69 -9.21 -18.20
C LEU A 56 -12.80 -9.66 -19.66
N VAL A 57 -11.88 -9.23 -20.53
CA VAL A 57 -11.81 -9.70 -21.92
C VAL A 57 -11.55 -11.21 -21.99
N LYS A 58 -10.60 -11.73 -21.20
CA LYS A 58 -10.32 -13.18 -21.14
C LYS A 58 -11.57 -13.96 -20.69
N TYR A 59 -12.25 -13.50 -19.64
CA TYR A 59 -13.46 -14.17 -19.16
C TYR A 59 -14.58 -14.14 -20.20
N LYS A 60 -14.78 -13.01 -20.88
CA LYS A 60 -15.74 -12.89 -21.98
C LYS A 60 -15.47 -13.92 -23.08
N ASP A 61 -14.21 -14.08 -23.49
CA ASP A 61 -13.84 -15.03 -24.54
C ASP A 61 -13.91 -16.48 -24.09
N GLN A 62 -13.57 -16.78 -22.84
CA GLN A 62 -13.77 -18.11 -22.25
C GLN A 62 -15.25 -18.48 -22.23
N ILE A 63 -16.13 -17.60 -21.73
CA ILE A 63 -17.58 -17.85 -21.67
C ILE A 63 -18.15 -18.11 -23.06
N LYS A 64 -17.72 -17.38 -24.09
CA LYS A 64 -18.18 -17.59 -25.47
C LYS A 64 -17.83 -18.97 -26.03
N LYS A 65 -16.66 -19.50 -25.69
CA LYS A 65 -16.16 -20.80 -26.22
C LYS A 65 -16.67 -21.99 -25.41
N MET A 66 -17.21 -21.77 -24.22
CA MET A 66 -17.71 -22.84 -23.35
C MET A 66 -19.15 -23.21 -23.65
N ARG A 67 -19.43 -24.52 -23.66
CA ARG A 67 -20.79 -25.07 -23.66
C ARG A 67 -21.51 -24.70 -22.35
N GLU A 68 -22.82 -24.53 -22.42
CA GLU A 68 -23.64 -24.32 -21.22
C GLU A 68 -23.48 -25.47 -20.23
N GLY A 69 -23.25 -25.12 -18.95
CA GLY A 69 -23.04 -26.09 -17.88
C GLY A 69 -22.39 -25.47 -16.64
N PRO A 70 -22.17 -26.29 -15.59
CA PRO A 70 -21.64 -25.82 -14.31
C PRO A 70 -20.31 -25.06 -14.42
N ALA A 71 -19.41 -25.52 -15.30
CA ALA A 71 -18.12 -24.87 -15.53
C ALA A 71 -18.27 -23.43 -16.08
N LYS A 72 -19.23 -23.19 -16.97
CA LYS A 72 -19.50 -21.85 -17.52
C LYS A 72 -20.08 -20.91 -16.46
N ASN A 73 -20.89 -21.43 -15.53
CA ASN A 73 -21.44 -20.64 -14.43
C ASN A 73 -20.36 -20.21 -13.44
N MET A 74 -19.35 -21.06 -13.17
CA MET A 74 -18.21 -20.67 -12.34
C MET A 74 -17.40 -19.52 -12.97
N VAL A 75 -17.18 -19.56 -14.30
CA VAL A 75 -16.49 -18.48 -15.01
C VAL A 75 -17.30 -17.18 -15.00
N LYS A 76 -18.62 -17.26 -15.17
CA LYS A 76 -19.53 -16.11 -15.02
C LYS A 76 -19.45 -15.51 -13.61
N GLN A 77 -19.44 -16.34 -12.56
CA GLN A 77 -19.32 -15.87 -11.17
C GLN A 77 -17.98 -15.18 -10.92
N LYS A 78 -16.87 -15.73 -11.44
CA LYS A 78 -15.57 -15.08 -11.35
C LYS A 78 -15.55 -13.75 -12.08
N ALA A 79 -16.11 -13.68 -13.30
CA ALA A 79 -16.20 -12.43 -14.05
C ALA A 79 -16.99 -11.36 -13.29
N LEU A 80 -18.08 -11.74 -12.61
CA LEU A 80 -18.85 -10.82 -11.78
C LEU A 80 -18.03 -10.30 -10.60
N GLN A 81 -17.21 -11.14 -9.95
CA GLN A 81 -16.34 -10.68 -8.86
C GLN A 81 -15.38 -9.57 -9.34
N TRP A 82 -14.75 -9.77 -10.48
CA TRP A 82 -13.86 -8.79 -11.09
C TRP A 82 -14.57 -7.50 -11.52
N MET A 83 -15.88 -7.52 -11.79
CA MET A 83 -16.65 -6.32 -12.12
C MET A 83 -16.95 -5.42 -10.91
N TYR A 84 -16.92 -5.98 -9.68
CA TYR A 84 -17.25 -5.27 -8.45
C TYR A 84 -16.04 -4.90 -7.60
N GLU A 85 -14.82 -5.18 -8.09
CA GLU A 85 -13.54 -4.90 -7.43
C GLU A 85 -12.94 -3.57 -7.89
#